data_AF-A0AAW1KI08-F1
#
_entry.id   AF-A0AAW1KI08-F1
#
_cell.length_a   1.000
_cell.length_b   1.000
_cell.length_c   1.000
_cell.angle_alpha   90.00
_cell.angle_beta   90.00
_cell.angle_gamma   90.00
#
_symmetry.space_group_name_H-M   'P 1'
#
loop_
_entity.id
_entity.type
_entity.pdbx_description
1 polymer ?
#
loop_
_entity_poly.entity_id
_entity_poly.type
_entity_poly.pdbx_seq_one_letter_code
_entity_poly.pdbx_strand_id
1 'polypeptide(L)'
;MDSKPENSTIDTNHKRLDYLEWDEYFMAVAFLAAKRMGYNGMPKGCSDDVFPWGKSSNKLKSKYLYVCHAETNAILNKNAASVKNCTMYVALFPCNECAKQIIQSGIKKVVYVSDKHGHKNSTIASKRMLTAAGVTTHQYQPKNKKIEIDFTEVDWDQLPSTPLKKAKQEESP
;
A
#
# COMPACT_ATOMS: atom_id res chain seq x y z
N MET A 1 30.03 37.75 41.82
CA MET A 1 28.69 37.85 41.18
C MET A 1 28.69 36.71 40.20
N ASP A 2 28.32 35.52 40.66
CA ASP A 2 28.49 34.29 39.89
C ASP A 2 27.19 33.51 39.97
N SER A 3 26.26 33.86 39.08
CA SER A 3 25.01 33.15 38.86
C SER A 3 25.30 31.85 38.11
N LYS A 4 25.17 30.71 38.81
CA LYS A 4 25.09 29.38 38.19
C LYS A 4 23.90 29.32 37.22
N PRO A 5 24.03 28.65 36.06
CA PRO A 5 22.89 28.40 35.19
C PRO A 5 21.95 27.37 35.82
N GLU A 6 20.65 27.64 35.76
CA GLU A 6 19.56 26.75 36.15
C GLU A 6 19.62 25.45 35.35
N ASN A 7 19.57 24.33 36.07
CA ASN A 7 19.47 23.01 35.50
C ASN A 7 18.03 22.82 35.00
N SER A 8 17.80 22.98 33.70
CA SER A 8 16.49 22.73 33.09
C SER A 8 16.18 21.24 33.23
N THR A 9 15.18 20.93 34.05
CA THR A 9 14.61 19.60 34.16
C THR A 9 14.03 19.21 32.81
N ILE A 10 14.67 18.26 32.12
CA ILE A 10 14.12 17.66 30.89
C ILE A 10 12.84 16.94 31.29
N ASP A 11 11.70 17.48 30.84
CA ASP A 11 10.40 16.82 30.94
C ASP A 11 10.44 15.54 30.09
N THR A 12 10.47 14.39 30.77
CA THR A 12 10.61 13.07 30.16
C THR A 12 9.29 12.49 29.66
N ASN A 13 8.20 13.28 29.66
CA ASN A 13 6.85 12.77 29.43
C ASN A 13 6.12 13.35 28.21
N HIS A 14 6.85 13.74 27.17
CA HIS A 14 6.24 14.03 25.88
C HIS A 14 5.98 12.73 25.11
N LYS A 15 4.72 12.25 25.13
CA LYS A 15 4.23 11.34 24.09
C LYS A 15 4.48 12.02 22.74
N ARG A 16 5.15 11.34 21.80
CA ARG A 16 5.38 11.87 20.43
C ARG A 16 4.05 12.38 19.87
N LEU A 17 4.01 13.64 19.47
CA LEU A 17 2.78 14.31 19.00
C LEU A 17 2.62 14.22 17.47
N ASP A 18 3.57 13.60 16.77
CA ASP A 18 3.73 13.59 15.32
C ASP A 18 3.47 12.22 14.67
N TYR A 19 2.68 11.35 15.31
CA TYR A 19 2.39 10.02 14.77
C TYR A 19 1.54 10.09 13.49
N LEU A 20 1.93 9.29 12.49
CA LEU A 20 1.09 8.99 11.33
C LEU A 20 -0.14 8.19 11.75
N GLU A 21 -1.32 8.68 11.40
CA GLU A 21 -2.55 7.92 11.56
C GLU A 21 -2.57 6.69 10.65
N TRP A 22 -3.38 5.68 11.00
CA TRP A 22 -3.42 4.43 10.23
C TRP A 22 -3.84 4.62 8.77
N ASP A 23 -4.84 5.45 8.50
CA ASP A 23 -5.26 5.71 7.11
C ASP A 23 -4.17 6.46 6.32
N GLU A 24 -3.43 7.36 6.97
CA GLU A 24 -2.27 8.04 6.38
C GLU A 24 -1.15 7.05 6.06
N TYR A 25 -0.81 6.19 7.02
CA TYR A 25 0.20 5.16 6.86
C TYR A 25 -0.14 4.18 5.73
N PHE A 26 -1.34 3.58 5.74
CA PHE A 26 -1.71 2.59 4.73
C PHE A 26 -1.87 3.21 3.34
N MET A 27 -2.37 4.45 3.27
CA MET A 27 -2.38 5.15 1.99
C MET A 27 -0.96 5.47 1.52
N ALA A 28 -0.06 5.91 2.39
CA ALA A 28 1.35 6.14 2.04
C ALA A 28 2.02 4.86 1.52
N VAL A 29 1.76 3.73 2.18
CA VAL A 29 2.22 2.41 1.71
C VAL A 29 1.68 2.11 0.31
N ALA A 30 0.40 2.37 0.01
CA ALA A 30 -0.16 2.17 -1.32
C ALA A 30 0.49 3.06 -2.40
N PHE A 31 0.88 4.28 -2.07
CA PHE A 31 1.63 5.16 -2.98
C PHE A 31 3.08 4.74 -3.16
N LEU A 32 3.76 4.34 -2.07
CA LEU A 32 5.14 3.85 -2.11
C LEU A 32 5.23 2.54 -2.91
N ALA A 33 4.28 1.65 -2.70
CA ALA A 33 4.01 0.45 -3.47
C ALA A 33 3.99 0.75 -4.98
N ALA A 34 3.21 1.74 -5.41
CA ALA A 34 3.10 2.11 -6.82
C ALA A 34 4.43 2.60 -7.43
N LYS A 35 5.39 3.08 -6.63
CA LYS A 35 6.70 3.57 -7.10
C LYS A 35 7.74 2.48 -7.38
N ARG A 36 7.62 1.27 -6.81
CA ARG A 36 8.66 0.21 -6.86
C ARG A 36 8.81 -0.51 -8.22
N MET A 37 8.18 -0.05 -9.30
CA MET A 37 7.73 -0.85 -10.48
C MET A 37 6.33 -1.39 -10.24
N GLY A 38 5.34 -0.56 -10.57
CA GLY A 38 4.00 -0.97 -10.98
C GLY A 38 3.33 -2.07 -10.16
N TYR A 39 2.61 -1.69 -9.09
CA TYR A 39 1.53 -2.57 -8.64
C TYR A 39 0.56 -2.90 -9.78
N ASN A 40 0.51 -2.04 -10.80
CA ASN A 40 0.11 -2.45 -12.15
C ASN A 40 1.30 -3.05 -12.91
N GLY A 41 1.28 -4.34 -13.21
CA GLY A 41 2.42 -5.05 -13.81
C GLY A 41 1.96 -6.17 -14.73
N MET A 42 2.88 -6.72 -15.52
CA MET A 42 2.60 -7.93 -16.30
C MET A 42 2.34 -9.13 -15.38
N PRO A 43 1.62 -10.16 -15.86
CA PRO A 43 1.41 -11.37 -15.08
C PRO A 43 2.74 -12.05 -14.75
N LYS A 44 2.77 -12.83 -13.66
CA LYS A 44 3.99 -13.56 -13.27
C LYS A 44 4.47 -14.45 -14.42
N GLY A 45 5.74 -14.27 -14.82
CA GLY A 45 6.36 -14.99 -15.94
C GLY A 45 6.26 -14.30 -17.29
N CYS A 46 5.53 -13.18 -17.40
CA CYS A 46 5.51 -12.32 -18.58
C CYS A 46 6.54 -11.19 -18.41
N SER A 47 7.58 -11.17 -19.25
CA SER A 47 8.61 -10.11 -19.19
C SER A 47 8.08 -8.77 -19.72
N ASP A 48 8.42 -7.70 -19.01
CA ASP A 48 8.14 -6.32 -19.42
C ASP A 48 8.84 -5.92 -20.72
N ASP A 49 9.92 -6.62 -21.09
CA ASP A 49 10.67 -6.38 -22.34
C ASP A 49 9.98 -7.00 -23.57
N VAL A 50 9.09 -7.97 -23.35
CA VAL A 50 8.43 -8.74 -24.42
C VAL A 50 7.02 -8.23 -24.68
N PHE A 51 6.29 -7.88 -23.62
CA PHE A 51 4.88 -7.49 -23.71
C PHE A 51 4.71 -5.97 -23.86
N PRO A 52 3.69 -5.52 -24.60
CA PRO A 52 3.55 -4.11 -24.92
C PRO A 52 3.13 -3.28 -23.71
N TRP A 53 3.85 -2.18 -23.45
CA TRP A 53 3.49 -1.17 -22.45
C TRP A 53 2.74 0.04 -23.03
N GLY A 54 2.73 0.16 -24.36
CA GLY A 54 2.12 1.26 -25.10
C GLY A 54 0.60 1.18 -25.21
N LYS A 55 0.03 2.26 -25.75
CA LYS A 55 -1.36 2.30 -26.23
C LYS A 55 -1.32 2.12 -27.75
N SER A 56 -2.17 1.24 -28.26
CA SER A 56 -2.32 0.99 -29.70
C SER A 56 -3.78 0.76 -30.02
N SER A 57 -4.20 1.10 -31.24
CA SER A 57 -5.52 0.74 -31.78
C SER A 57 -5.66 -0.77 -31.95
N ASN A 58 -4.56 -1.46 -32.29
CA ASN A 58 -4.51 -2.91 -32.22
C ASN A 58 -4.42 -3.34 -30.75
N LYS A 59 -5.49 -3.97 -30.25
CA LYS A 59 -5.60 -4.39 -28.86
C LYS A 59 -4.46 -5.31 -28.42
N LEU A 60 -3.96 -6.19 -29.29
CA LEU A 60 -2.83 -7.09 -29.00
C LEU A 60 -1.50 -6.35 -28.89
N LYS A 61 -1.40 -5.15 -29.44
CA LYS A 61 -0.20 -4.28 -29.29
C LYS A 61 -0.36 -3.28 -28.15
N SER A 62 -1.41 -3.41 -27.33
CA SER A 62 -1.66 -2.51 -26.22
C SER A 62 -1.54 -3.22 -24.88
N LYS A 63 -1.01 -2.51 -23.89
CA LYS A 63 -0.89 -3.01 -22.51
C LYS A 63 -2.20 -3.47 -21.86
N TYR A 64 -3.34 -2.96 -22.32
CA TYR A 64 -4.63 -3.13 -21.65
C TYR A 64 -5.11 -4.59 -21.59
N LEU A 65 -4.61 -5.46 -22.47
CA LEU A 65 -4.93 -6.89 -22.43
C LEU A 65 -4.00 -7.70 -21.53
N TYR A 66 -2.84 -7.15 -21.15
CA TYR A 66 -1.78 -7.90 -20.48
C TYR A 66 -1.58 -7.45 -19.03
N VAL A 67 -1.72 -6.15 -18.75
CA VAL A 67 -1.41 -5.59 -17.43
C VAL A 67 -2.44 -6.02 -16.39
N CYS A 68 -1.95 -6.64 -15.31
CA CYS A 68 -2.68 -6.82 -14.06
C CYS A 68 -2.73 -5.49 -13.32
N HIS A 69 -3.90 -5.13 -12.80
CA HIS A 69 -4.06 -3.95 -11.97
C HIS A 69 -3.58 -4.19 -10.52
N ALA A 70 -3.26 -3.11 -9.82
CA ALA A 70 -2.78 -3.07 -8.44
C ALA A 70 -3.66 -3.86 -7.48
N GLU A 71 -4.98 -3.73 -7.62
CA GLU A 71 -5.98 -4.40 -6.79
C GLU A 71 -5.89 -5.93 -6.95
N THR A 72 -5.70 -6.39 -8.20
CA THR A 72 -5.57 -7.82 -8.51
C THR A 72 -4.26 -8.36 -7.94
N ASN A 73 -3.17 -7.65 -8.16
CA ASN A 73 -1.86 -8.04 -7.64
C ASN A 73 -1.83 -8.06 -6.11
N ALA A 74 -2.50 -7.11 -5.43
CA ALA A 74 -2.61 -7.09 -3.98
C ALA A 74 -3.38 -8.30 -3.42
N ILE A 75 -4.46 -8.72 -4.07
CA ILE A 75 -5.25 -9.89 -3.66
C ILE A 75 -4.48 -11.20 -3.87
N LEU A 76 -3.72 -11.29 -4.97
CA LEU A 76 -2.98 -12.50 -5.35
C LEU A 76 -1.68 -12.66 -4.57
N ASN A 77 -0.92 -11.58 -4.37
CA ASN A 77 0.40 -11.61 -3.74
C ASN A 77 0.37 -11.44 -2.21
N LYS A 78 -0.76 -11.76 -1.58
CA LYS A 78 -0.88 -11.74 -0.12
C LYS A 78 -0.02 -12.83 0.51
N ASN A 79 0.69 -12.49 1.58
CA ASN A 79 1.31 -13.48 2.47
C ASN A 79 0.31 -13.92 3.55
N ALA A 80 -0.88 -14.34 3.13
CA ALA A 80 -1.96 -14.73 4.02
C ALA A 80 -2.90 -15.72 3.32
N ALA A 81 -3.53 -16.62 4.08
CA ALA A 81 -4.49 -17.57 3.53
C ALA A 81 -5.73 -16.88 2.93
N SER A 82 -6.14 -15.73 3.47
CA SER A 82 -7.32 -14.99 3.03
C SER A 82 -7.19 -13.49 3.26
N VAL A 83 -7.95 -12.70 2.50
CA VAL A 83 -8.19 -11.25 2.69
C VAL A 83 -9.65 -10.95 3.02
N LYS A 84 -10.39 -11.97 3.47
CA LYS A 84 -11.80 -11.81 3.87
C LYS A 84 -11.89 -10.82 5.03
N ASN A 85 -12.86 -9.92 4.94
CA ASN A 85 -13.12 -8.83 5.88
C ASN A 85 -11.99 -7.77 5.99
N CYS A 86 -11.01 -7.78 5.08
CA CYS A 86 -9.97 -6.77 5.06
C CYS A 86 -10.45 -5.44 4.44
N THR A 87 -9.63 -4.40 4.63
CA THR A 87 -9.70 -3.10 3.97
C THR A 87 -8.62 -3.00 2.90
N MET A 88 -8.98 -2.53 1.71
CA MET A 88 -8.06 -2.26 0.61
C MET A 88 -7.84 -0.76 0.45
N TYR A 89 -6.58 -0.32 0.42
CA TYR A 89 -6.18 1.07 0.15
C TYR A 89 -5.64 1.20 -1.26
N VAL A 90 -6.21 2.10 -2.07
CA VAL A 90 -5.86 2.25 -3.49
C VAL A 90 -5.75 3.72 -3.89
N ALA A 91 -4.83 4.04 -4.81
CA ALA A 91 -4.68 5.41 -5.29
C ALA A 91 -5.84 5.86 -6.19
N LEU A 92 -6.38 4.96 -7.02
CA LEU A 92 -7.51 5.21 -7.92
C LEU A 92 -8.68 4.30 -7.58
N PHE A 93 -9.91 4.80 -7.80
CA PHE A 93 -11.11 3.98 -7.62
C PHE A 93 -11.07 2.73 -8.53
N PRO A 94 -11.39 1.53 -8.02
CA PRO A 94 -11.24 0.29 -8.78
C PRO A 94 -12.12 0.21 -10.03
N CYS A 95 -11.61 -0.38 -11.11
CA CYS A 95 -12.43 -0.70 -12.29
C CYS A 95 -13.40 -1.86 -12.00
N ASN A 96 -14.33 -2.13 -12.92
CA ASN A 96 -15.31 -3.20 -12.77
C ASN A 96 -14.68 -4.60 -12.63
N GLU A 97 -13.60 -4.89 -13.36
CA GLU A 97 -12.92 -6.19 -13.23
C GLU A 97 -12.24 -6.34 -11.87
N CYS A 98 -11.61 -5.27 -11.36
CA CYS A 98 -11.04 -5.27 -10.01
C CYS A 98 -12.12 -5.37 -8.95
N ALA A 99 -13.28 -4.72 -9.12
CA ALA A 99 -14.40 -4.84 -8.20
C ALA A 99 -14.90 -6.29 -8.08
N LYS A 100 -14.97 -7.05 -9.18
CA LYS A 100 -15.31 -8.48 -9.12
C LYS A 100 -14.32 -9.24 -8.22
N GLN A 101 -13.02 -9.02 -8.39
CA GLN A 101 -11.99 -9.68 -7.58
C GLN A 101 -12.07 -9.27 -6.10
N ILE A 102 -12.28 -7.97 -5.83
CA ILE A 102 -12.47 -7.44 -4.47
C ILE A 102 -13.64 -8.13 -3.77
N ILE A 103 -14.79 -8.20 -4.45
CA ILE A 103 -16.01 -8.85 -3.93
C ILE A 103 -15.75 -10.34 -3.67
N GLN A 104 -15.24 -11.07 -4.66
CA GLN A 104 -15.03 -12.51 -4.57
C GLN A 104 -13.97 -12.90 -3.53
N SER A 105 -12.98 -12.02 -3.29
CA SER A 105 -11.96 -12.22 -2.24
C SER A 105 -12.46 -11.96 -0.81
N GLY A 106 -13.66 -11.39 -0.67
CA GLY A 106 -14.30 -11.13 0.62
C GLY A 106 -13.87 -9.84 1.30
N ILE A 107 -13.18 -8.93 0.61
CA ILE A 107 -12.84 -7.59 1.11
C ILE A 107 -14.12 -6.80 1.40
N LYS A 108 -14.16 -6.05 2.50
CA LYS A 108 -15.37 -5.33 2.97
C LYS A 108 -15.28 -3.82 2.94
N LYS A 109 -14.08 -3.27 2.75
CA LYS A 109 -13.87 -1.83 2.65
C LYS A 109 -12.82 -1.50 1.59
N VAL A 110 -13.09 -0.47 0.79
CA VAL A 110 -12.13 0.12 -0.15
C VAL A 110 -11.96 1.60 0.21
N VAL A 111 -10.74 1.99 0.54
CA VAL A 111 -10.33 3.37 0.76
C VAL A 111 -9.56 3.85 -0.48
N TYR A 112 -10.01 4.93 -1.10
CA TYR A 112 -9.44 5.41 -2.36
C TYR A 112 -9.10 6.91 -2.34
N VAL A 113 -8.08 7.35 -3.08
CA VAL A 113 -7.77 8.79 -3.17
C VAL A 113 -8.56 9.49 -4.28
N SER A 114 -8.52 8.97 -5.50
CA SER A 114 -9.08 9.66 -6.67
C SER A 114 -10.12 8.83 -7.40
N ASP A 115 -11.27 9.45 -7.66
CA ASP A 115 -12.32 8.95 -8.55
C ASP A 115 -12.38 9.74 -9.88
N LYS A 116 -11.22 10.16 -10.40
CA LYS A 116 -11.12 10.92 -11.65
C LYS A 116 -11.72 10.24 -12.89
N HIS A 117 -12.01 8.94 -12.80
CA HIS A 117 -12.62 8.14 -13.85
C HIS A 117 -14.06 7.73 -13.53
N GLY A 118 -14.70 8.37 -12.53
CA GLY A 118 -16.06 8.07 -12.08
C GLY A 118 -17.14 8.11 -13.16
N HIS A 119 -16.92 8.89 -14.23
CA HIS A 119 -17.83 9.00 -15.37
C HIS A 119 -17.77 7.81 -16.34
N LYS A 120 -16.73 6.96 -16.28
CA LYS A 120 -16.61 5.83 -17.20
C LYS A 120 -17.58 4.72 -16.82
N ASN A 121 -18.18 4.06 -17.82
CA ASN A 121 -19.08 2.93 -17.61
C ASN A 121 -18.46 1.83 -16.74
N SER A 122 -17.15 1.57 -16.88
CA SER A 122 -16.43 0.61 -16.03
C SER A 122 -16.45 1.01 -14.54
N THR A 123 -16.26 2.29 -14.24
CA THR A 123 -16.28 2.79 -12.86
C THR A 123 -17.70 2.85 -12.30
N ILE A 124 -18.69 3.22 -13.12
CA ILE A 124 -20.10 3.20 -12.73
C ILE A 124 -20.55 1.77 -12.40
N ALA A 125 -20.20 0.79 -13.25
CA ALA A 125 -20.47 -0.62 -12.98
C ALA A 125 -19.75 -1.11 -11.72
N SER A 126 -18.49 -0.70 -11.50
CA SER A 126 -17.72 -0.99 -10.29
C SER A 126 -18.45 -0.52 -9.03
N LYS A 127 -18.86 0.76 -8.97
CA LYS A 127 -19.63 1.32 -7.85
C LYS A 127 -20.89 0.53 -7.58
N ARG A 128 -21.69 0.24 -8.62
CA ARG A 128 -22.94 -0.54 -8.50
C ARG A 128 -22.69 -1.93 -7.90
N MET A 129 -21.66 -2.64 -8.38
CA MET A 129 -21.32 -3.98 -7.87
C MET A 129 -20.83 -3.94 -6.42
N LEU A 130 -19.94 -3.01 -6.08
CA LEU A 130 -19.41 -2.87 -4.71
C LEU A 130 -20.53 -2.55 -3.72
N THR A 131 -21.41 -1.61 -4.06
CA THR A 131 -22.59 -1.28 -3.23
C THR A 131 -23.51 -2.48 -3.07
N ALA A 132 -23.85 -3.19 -4.16
CA ALA A 132 -24.74 -4.35 -4.10
C ALA A 132 -24.15 -5.50 -3.26
N ALA A 133 -22.83 -5.67 -3.24
CA ALA A 133 -22.14 -6.68 -2.45
C ALA A 133 -21.88 -6.28 -0.98
N GLY A 134 -22.29 -5.07 -0.57
CA GLY A 134 -22.05 -4.55 0.77
C GLY A 134 -20.58 -4.25 1.05
N VAL A 135 -19.81 -3.90 0.02
CA VAL A 135 -18.43 -3.39 0.18
C VAL A 135 -18.49 -1.87 0.35
N THR A 136 -18.04 -1.40 1.51
CA THR A 136 -18.01 0.04 1.81
C THR A 136 -16.90 0.74 1.04
N THR A 137 -17.19 1.92 0.50
CA THR A 137 -16.19 2.74 -0.21
C THR A 137 -16.03 4.08 0.48
N HIS A 138 -14.80 4.48 0.78
CA HIS A 138 -14.49 5.75 1.43
C HIS A 138 -13.41 6.50 0.66
N GLN A 139 -13.68 7.76 0.30
CA GLN A 139 -12.65 8.61 -0.30
C GLN A 139 -11.75 9.15 0.80
N TYR A 140 -10.47 8.80 0.73
CA TYR A 140 -9.45 9.28 1.64
C TYR A 140 -9.24 10.78 1.50
N GLN A 141 -9.25 11.49 2.64
CA GLN A 141 -8.95 12.90 2.74
C GLN A 141 -7.60 13.07 3.45
N PRO A 142 -6.52 13.46 2.75
CA PRO A 142 -5.21 13.60 3.37
C PRO A 142 -5.21 14.74 4.39
N LYS A 143 -4.75 14.46 5.62
CA LYS A 143 -4.45 15.51 6.61
C LYS A 143 -3.14 16.21 6.26
N ASN A 144 -2.14 15.43 5.84
CA ASN A 144 -0.85 15.93 5.38
C ASN A 144 -0.71 15.82 3.85
N LYS A 145 -0.16 16.86 3.22
CA LYS A 145 0.06 16.88 1.75
C LYS A 145 1.25 16.02 1.31
N LYS A 146 2.21 15.80 2.21
CA LYS A 146 3.46 15.06 1.96
C LYS A 146 3.77 14.22 3.20
N ILE A 147 4.28 13.02 2.95
CA ILE A 147 4.97 12.20 3.94
C ILE A 147 6.39 12.01 3.41
N GLU A 148 7.38 12.27 4.25
CA GLU A 148 8.80 12.18 3.90
C GLU A 148 9.41 10.98 4.63
N ILE A 149 10.21 10.20 3.90
CA ILE A 149 11.02 9.12 4.45
C ILE A 149 12.45 9.57 4.23
N ASP A 150 13.10 10.02 5.29
CA ASP A 150 14.49 10.49 5.27
C ASP A 150 15.42 9.42 5.85
N PHE A 151 16.23 8.81 5.00
CA PHE A 151 17.20 7.79 5.42
C PHE A 151 18.46 8.39 6.05
N THR A 152 18.64 9.71 6.03
CA THR A 152 19.77 10.40 6.68
C THR A 152 19.60 10.52 8.19
N GLU A 153 18.38 10.33 8.71
CA GLU A 153 18.10 10.30 10.16
C GLU A 153 18.63 9.02 10.85
N VAL A 154 19.09 8.03 10.09
CA VAL A 154 19.64 6.78 10.61
C VAL A 154 21.16 6.86 10.63
N ASP A 155 21.77 6.63 11.79
CA ASP A 155 23.21 6.34 11.89
C ASP A 155 23.47 4.91 11.43
N TRP A 156 23.86 4.77 10.16
CA TRP A 156 24.12 3.47 9.53
C TRP A 156 25.39 2.80 10.05
N ASP A 157 26.33 3.57 10.60
CA ASP A 157 27.61 3.07 11.09
C ASP A 157 27.51 2.50 12.52
N GLN A 158 26.45 2.84 13.25
CA GLN A 158 26.18 2.37 14.62
C GLN A 158 24.99 1.41 14.74
N LEU A 159 24.64 0.68 13.66
CA LEU A 159 23.57 -0.31 13.74
C LEU A 159 23.97 -1.48 14.67
N PRO A 160 23.14 -1.86 15.65
CA PRO A 160 23.43 -3.00 16.51
C PRO A 160 23.51 -4.28 15.68
N SER A 161 24.53 -5.10 15.92
CA SER A 161 24.66 -6.39 15.27
C SER A 161 23.47 -7.28 15.64
N THR A 162 22.92 -7.99 14.64
CA THR A 162 21.81 -8.93 14.88
C THR A 162 22.27 -10.00 15.88
N PRO A 163 21.56 -10.22 17.00
CA PRO A 163 21.96 -11.23 17.97
C PRO A 163 22.04 -12.60 17.29
N LEU A 164 23.23 -13.20 17.28
CA LEU A 164 23.40 -14.57 16.82
C LEU A 164 22.62 -15.49 17.76
N LYS A 165 21.61 -16.20 17.23
CA LYS A 165 20.93 -17.27 17.97
C LYS A 165 21.98 -18.31 18.36
N LYS A 166 22.25 -18.47 19.66
CA LYS A 166 23.08 -19.58 20.16
C LYS A 166 22.47 -20.88 19.64
N ALA A 167 23.25 -21.64 18.88
CA ALA A 167 22.87 -22.99 18.48
C ALA A 167 22.54 -23.78 19.75
N LYS A 168 21.37 -24.41 19.81
CA LYS A 168 21.06 -25.38 20.86
C LYS A 168 22.11 -26.48 20.73
N GLN A 169 22.91 -26.68 21.78
CA GLN A 169 23.70 -27.89 21.91
C GLN A 169 22.69 -29.05 21.97
N GLU A 170 22.77 -29.95 21.00
CA GLU A 170 22.11 -31.25 21.06
C GLU A 170 22.76 -32.02 22.21
N GLU A 171 22.09 -32.08 23.35
CA GLU A 171 22.35 -33.12 24.34
C GLU A 171 21.82 -34.44 23.76
N SER A 172 22.74 -35.25 23.25
CA SER A 172 22.49 -36.64 22.88
C SER A 172 22.23 -37.47 24.16
N PRO A 173 21.29 -38.43 24.12
CA PRO A 173 20.92 -39.27 25.26
C PRO A 173 22.02 -40.25 25.69
#